data_AF-A0A952LR19-F1
#
_entry.id   AF-A0A952LR19-F1
#
_cell.length_a   1.000
_cell.length_b   1.000
_cell.length_c   1.000
_cell.angle_alpha   90.00
_cell.angle_beta   90.00
_cell.angle_gamma   90.00
#
_symmetry.space_group_name_H-M   'P 1'
#
loop_
_entity.id
_entity.type
_entity.pdbx_description
1 polymer ?
#
loop_
_entity_poly.entity_id
_entity_poly.type
_entity_poly.pdbx_seq_one_letter_code
_entity_poly.pdbx_strand_id
1 'polypeptide(L)'
;MSGELVANDDFNPSGKAGGASGLETEALVGDFSDSQSLLASKEAERRRLQEEVEAFLKKGGRIEEVAPNVVADPPKRPESNYGGQPI
;
A
#
# COMPACT_ATOMS: atom_id res chain seq x y z
N MET A 1 9.33 -46.48 -8.07
CA MET A 1 9.48 -45.02 -8.20
C MET A 1 8.66 -44.39 -7.11
N SER A 2 9.25 -44.28 -5.92
CA SER A 2 8.60 -43.71 -4.74
C SER A 2 8.60 -42.19 -4.89
N GLY A 3 7.42 -41.58 -4.89
CA GLY A 3 7.28 -40.13 -4.98
C GLY A 3 7.71 -39.46 -3.68
N GLU A 4 8.65 -38.54 -3.79
CA GLU A 4 9.10 -37.65 -2.73
C GLU A 4 8.01 -36.59 -2.48
N LEU A 5 7.38 -36.65 -1.31
CA LEU A 5 6.48 -35.60 -0.85
C LEU A 5 7.36 -34.39 -0.47
N VAL A 6 7.38 -33.36 -1.31
CA VAL A 6 7.94 -32.05 -0.97
C VAL A 6 7.14 -31.50 0.20
N ALA A 7 7.77 -31.36 1.36
CA ALA A 7 7.22 -30.65 2.49
C ALA A 7 6.99 -29.19 2.06
N ASN A 8 5.75 -28.71 2.19
CA ASN A 8 5.49 -27.29 2.08
C ASN A 8 6.13 -26.62 3.30
N ASP A 9 7.05 -25.70 3.05
CA ASP A 9 7.68 -24.88 4.08
C ASP A 9 6.60 -24.18 4.92
N ASP A 10 6.46 -24.63 6.17
CA ASP A 10 5.64 -24.00 7.18
C ASP A 10 6.11 -22.55 7.37
N PHE A 11 5.33 -21.62 6.81
CA PHE A 11 5.48 -20.19 7.08
C PHE A 11 5.49 -20.00 8.61
N ASN A 12 6.67 -19.71 9.16
CA ASN A 12 6.87 -19.40 10.57
C ASN A 12 6.78 -17.88 10.76
N PRO A 13 5.65 -17.32 11.24
CA PRO A 13 5.51 -15.89 11.45
C PRO A 13 6.25 -15.38 12.70
N SER A 14 7.26 -16.07 13.23
CA SER A 14 7.99 -15.62 14.43
C SER A 14 8.95 -14.44 14.20
N GLY A 15 8.80 -13.70 13.10
CA GLY A 15 9.46 -12.42 12.85
C GLY A 15 8.83 -11.28 13.66
N LYS A 16 9.12 -11.25 14.97
CA LYS A 16 9.09 -10.10 15.89
C LYS A 16 8.34 -8.85 15.39
N ALA A 17 7.03 -8.81 15.62
CA ALA A 17 6.23 -7.59 15.54
C ALA A 17 6.73 -6.59 16.60
N GLY A 18 7.37 -5.51 16.15
CA GLY A 18 7.61 -4.34 17.00
C GLY A 18 6.32 -3.54 17.14
N GLY A 19 5.79 -3.44 18.36
CA GLY A 19 4.61 -2.64 18.64
C GLY A 19 4.30 -2.54 20.14
N ALA A 20 4.61 -1.36 20.69
CA ALA A 20 4.11 -0.75 21.93
C ALA A 20 4.30 -1.49 23.27
N SER A 21 5.29 -1.01 24.02
CA SER A 21 5.31 -1.00 25.49
C SER A 21 4.19 -0.11 26.05
N GLY A 22 3.34 -0.65 26.91
CA GLY A 22 2.40 0.14 27.71
C GLY A 22 1.23 -0.69 28.22
N LEU A 23 1.17 -0.87 29.54
CA LEU A 23 0.07 -1.43 30.35
C LEU A 23 -1.24 -0.67 29.99
N GLU A 24 -2.44 -1.26 29.93
CA GLU A 24 -3.27 -1.79 31.02
C GLU A 24 -4.30 -2.80 30.47
N THR A 25 -4.53 -3.91 31.17
CA THR A 25 -5.42 -5.02 30.77
C THR A 25 -6.79 -4.94 31.44
N GLU A 26 -7.58 -3.90 31.18
CA GLU A 26 -8.98 -3.82 31.66
C GLU A 26 -9.88 -3.09 30.64
N ALA A 27 -9.95 -3.59 29.39
CA ALA A 27 -10.94 -3.11 28.40
C ALA A 27 -11.29 -4.15 27.30
N LEU A 28 -10.99 -5.44 27.47
CA LEU A 28 -11.01 -6.41 26.37
C LEU A 28 -12.38 -7.07 26.10
N VAL A 29 -13.49 -6.62 26.70
CA VAL A 29 -14.81 -7.31 26.61
C VAL A 29 -15.89 -6.52 25.86
N GLY A 30 -15.54 -5.41 25.22
CA GLY A 30 -16.47 -4.71 24.32
C GLY A 30 -15.71 -4.09 23.16
N ASP A 31 -15.69 -4.79 22.02
CA ASP A 31 -15.47 -4.23 20.65
C ASP A 31 -15.32 -5.34 19.58
N PHE A 32 -15.41 -6.64 19.91
CA PHE A 32 -15.10 -7.69 18.93
C PHE A 32 -15.98 -7.65 17.66
N SER A 33 -17.23 -7.22 17.79
CA SER A 33 -18.18 -7.03 16.68
C SER A 33 -17.83 -5.82 15.81
N ASP A 34 -17.51 -4.68 16.44
CA ASP A 34 -17.09 -3.47 15.76
C ASP A 34 -15.75 -3.68 15.06
N SER A 35 -14.78 -4.30 15.73
CA SER A 35 -13.53 -4.79 15.14
C SER A 35 -13.77 -5.72 13.94
N GLN A 36 -14.73 -6.66 14.00
CA GLN A 36 -15.08 -7.50 12.86
C GLN A 36 -15.64 -6.69 11.68
N SER A 37 -16.50 -5.70 11.95
CA SER A 37 -17.08 -4.83 10.92
C SER A 37 -16.01 -3.94 10.25
N LEU A 38 -15.02 -3.51 11.01
CA LEU A 38 -13.92 -2.65 10.57
C LEU A 38 -12.94 -3.45 9.69
N LEU A 39 -12.67 -4.71 10.06
CA LEU A 39 -11.93 -5.66 9.24
C LEU A 39 -12.64 -5.94 7.92
N ALA A 40 -13.95 -6.22 7.94
CA ALA A 40 -14.74 -6.46 6.74
C ALA A 40 -14.76 -5.24 5.79
N SER A 41 -14.83 -4.02 6.34
CA SER A 41 -14.79 -2.78 5.55
C SER A 41 -13.42 -2.59 4.87
N LYS A 42 -12.33 -2.84 5.60
CA LYS A 42 -10.96 -2.77 5.06
C LYS A 42 -10.71 -3.87 4.02
N GLU A 43 -11.28 -5.05 4.20
CA GLU A 43 -11.23 -6.14 3.21
C GLU A 43 -11.97 -5.76 1.92
N ALA A 44 -13.14 -5.13 2.03
CA ALA A 44 -13.89 -4.64 0.88
C ALA A 44 -13.10 -3.57 0.10
N GLU A 45 -12.48 -2.62 0.80
CA GLU A 45 -11.59 -1.63 0.17
C GLU A 45 -10.37 -2.28 -0.49
N ARG A 46 -9.74 -3.25 0.17
CA ARG A 46 -8.60 -3.98 -0.39
C ARG A 46 -8.98 -4.72 -1.66
N ARG A 47 -10.13 -5.40 -1.67
CA ARG A 47 -10.65 -6.10 -2.84
C ARG A 47 -10.92 -5.13 -3.99
N ARG A 48 -11.58 -4.01 -3.71
CA ARG A 48 -11.84 -2.97 -4.71
C ARG A 48 -10.54 -2.44 -5.32
N LEU A 49 -9.56 -2.09 -4.49
CA LEU A 49 -8.23 -1.67 -4.94
C LEU A 49 -7.57 -2.73 -5.83
N GLN A 50 -7.69 -4.00 -5.47
CA GLN A 50 -7.11 -5.10 -6.24
C GLN A 50 -7.77 -5.26 -7.62
N GLU A 51 -9.10 -5.15 -7.69
CA GLU A 51 -9.85 -5.16 -8.95
C GLU A 51 -9.46 -3.97 -9.85
N GLU A 52 -9.31 -2.78 -9.27
CA GLU A 52 -8.89 -1.57 -10.00
C GLU A 52 -7.44 -1.70 -10.53
N VAL A 53 -6.53 -2.26 -9.72
CA VAL A 53 -5.14 -2.54 -10.13
C VAL A 53 -5.12 -3.55 -11.28
N GLU A 54 -5.87 -4.65 -11.20
CA GLU A 54 -5.96 -5.63 -12.28
C GLU A 54 -6.50 -5.02 -13.57
N ALA A 55 -7.53 -4.18 -13.48
CA ALA A 55 -8.09 -3.49 -14.63
C ALA A 55 -7.08 -2.52 -15.27
N PHE A 56 -6.32 -1.79 -14.45
CA PHE A 56 -5.26 -0.90 -14.93
C PHE A 56 -4.16 -1.67 -15.69
N LEU A 57 -3.72 -2.81 -15.15
CA LEU A 57 -2.72 -3.65 -15.81
C LEU A 57 -3.26 -4.28 -17.10
N LYS A 58 -4.50 -4.78 -17.10
CA LYS A 58 -5.16 -5.35 -18.30
C LYS A 58 -5.33 -4.31 -19.41
N LYS A 59 -5.56 -3.05 -19.07
CA LYS A 59 -5.65 -1.94 -20.02
C LYS A 59 -4.29 -1.54 -20.61
N GLY A 60 -3.19 -2.14 -20.14
CA GLY A 60 -1.83 -1.86 -20.58
C GLY A 60 -1.12 -0.78 -19.75
N GLY A 61 -1.67 -0.40 -18.59
CA GLY A 61 -0.99 0.42 -17.60
C GLY A 61 0.24 -0.30 -17.03
N ARG A 62 1.25 0.47 -16.61
CA ARG A 62 2.50 -0.04 -16.03
C ARG A 62 2.74 0.62 -14.68
N ILE A 63 3.30 -0.13 -13.76
CA ILE A 63 3.70 0.36 -12.44
C ILE A 63 5.20 0.62 -12.49
N GLU A 64 5.61 1.83 -12.17
CA GLU A 64 7.02 2.21 -12.07
C GLU A 64 7.39 2.41 -10.60
N GLU A 65 8.51 1.83 -10.20
CA GLU A 65 9.06 2.03 -8.86
C GLU A 65 9.83 3.36 -8.82
N VAL A 66 9.38 4.28 -7.97
CA VAL A 66 10.01 5.58 -7.79
C VAL A 66 10.85 5.55 -6.52
N ALA A 67 12.16 5.83 -6.65
CA ALA A 67 13.05 5.89 -5.50
C ALA A 67 12.64 7.04 -4.55
N PRO A 68 12.82 6.87 -3.22
CA PRO A 68 12.25 7.76 -2.20
C PRO A 68 12.75 9.22 -2.23
N ASN A 69 13.81 9.53 -2.99
CA ASN A 69 14.39 10.86 -3.10
C ASN A 69 14.27 11.47 -4.52
N VAL A 70 13.38 10.93 -5.36
CA VAL A 70 13.12 11.52 -6.68
C VAL A 70 12.20 12.71 -6.51
N VAL A 71 12.75 13.90 -6.66
CA VAL A 71 12.01 15.14 -6.82
C VAL A 71 12.05 15.47 -8.30
N ALA A 72 10.90 15.59 -8.95
CA ALA A 72 10.84 16.08 -10.32
C ALA A 72 11.53 17.46 -10.40
N ASP A 73 12.27 17.72 -11.48
CA ASP A 73 12.88 19.03 -11.71
C ASP A 73 11.78 20.10 -11.56
N PRO A 74 11.92 21.05 -10.60
CA PRO A 74 10.89 22.03 -10.36
C PRO A 74 10.54 22.79 -11.64
N PRO A 75 9.28 23.22 -11.80
CA PRO A 75 8.87 23.96 -12.99
C PRO A 75 9.78 25.17 -13.18
N LYS A 76 10.37 25.29 -14.36
CA LYS A 76 11.26 26.40 -14.69
C LYS A 76 10.48 27.71 -14.59
N ARG A 77 11.15 28.76 -14.09
CA ARG A 77 10.56 30.10 -14.05
C ARG A 77 10.14 30.50 -15.47
N PRO A 78 8.92 31.02 -15.66
CA PRO A 78 8.51 31.52 -16.95
C PRO A 78 9.39 32.71 -17.32
N GLU A 79 9.95 32.71 -18.53
CA GLU A 79 10.58 33.89 -19.11
C GLU A 79 9.48 34.93 -19.38
N SER A 80 9.59 36.10 -18.75
CA SER A 80 8.66 37.20 -18.97
C SER A 80 8.97 37.86 -20.32
N ASN A 81 8.29 37.44 -21.38
CA ASN A 81 8.33 38.12 -22.69
C ASN A 81 7.48 39.40 -22.74
N TYR A 82 7.02 39.90 -21.60
CA TYR A 82 6.28 41.16 -21.53
C TYR A 82 7.24 42.34 -21.76
N GLY A 83 7.00 43.12 -22.82
CA GLY A 83 7.82 44.28 -23.20
C GLY A 83 8.85 44.04 -24.31
N GLY A 84 8.91 42.82 -24.89
CA GLY A 84 9.76 42.53 -26.06
C GLY A 84 9.12 42.86 -27.42
N GLN A 85 7.81 43.15 -27.44
CA GLN A 85 7.15 43.69 -28.62
C GLN A 85 7.21 45.23 -28.55
N PRO A 86 7.77 45.90 -29.57
CA PRO A 86 7.72 47.34 -29.66
C PRO A 86 6.26 47.80 -29.77
N ILE A 87 5.89 48.83 -29.00
CA ILE A 87 4.59 49.50 -29.06
C ILE A 87 4.50 50.50 -30.21
#